data_AF-A0A6P8I9N6-F1
#
_entry.id   AF-A0A6P8I9N6-F1
#
_cell.length_a   1.000
_cell.length_b   1.000
_cell.length_c   1.000
_cell.angle_alpha   90.00
_cell.angle_beta   90.00
_cell.angle_gamma   90.00
#
_symmetry.space_group_name_H-M   'P 1'
#
loop_
_entity.id
_entity.type
_entity.pdbx_description
1 polymer ?
#
loop_
_entity_poly.entity_id
_entity_poly.type
_entity_poly.pdbx_seq_one_letter_code
_entity_poly.pdbx_strand_id
1 'polypeptide(L)'
;MHHPINVVVTDQYNHVLFPRKRYRRMRNQGGMWYWVPFASTASSKEIIFTEFANPFYFPKNKQMRIWYGEDLTNWGESDNYGRVCVNVYAKFLK
;
A
#
# COMPACT_ATOMS: atom_id res chain seq x y z
N MET A 1 9.28 -14.39 12.50
CA MET A 1 7.96 -13.71 12.54
C MET A 1 7.79 -12.96 11.24
N HIS A 2 6.67 -13.13 10.54
CA HIS A 2 6.32 -12.19 9.47
C HIS A 2 5.82 -10.92 10.17
N HIS A 3 6.21 -9.73 9.70
CA HIS A 3 5.68 -8.45 10.19
C HIS A 3 4.70 -7.86 9.16
N PRO A 4 3.48 -7.45 9.58
CA PRO A 4 2.46 -6.99 8.65
C PRO A 4 2.85 -5.66 8.02
N ILE A 5 2.41 -5.44 6.78
CA ILE A 5 2.62 -4.20 6.03
C ILE A 5 1.48 -3.22 6.31
N ASN A 6 1.80 -1.92 6.36
CA ASN A 6 0.84 -0.82 6.54
C ASN A 6 1.02 0.31 5.52
N VAL A 7 1.35 -0.03 4.28
CA VAL A 7 1.53 0.93 3.19
C VAL A 7 0.35 0.83 2.24
N VAL A 8 -0.34 1.93 2.00
CA VAL A 8 -1.52 1.96 1.12
C VAL A 8 -1.26 2.93 -0.02
N VAL A 9 -1.55 2.50 -1.25
CA VAL A 9 -1.45 3.35 -2.43
C VAL A 9 -2.85 3.74 -2.86
N THR A 10 -3.09 5.03 -3.00
CA THR A 10 -4.40 5.58 -3.40
C THR A 10 -4.30 6.45 -4.64
N ASP A 11 -5.46 6.73 -5.23
CA ASP A 11 -5.61 7.87 -6.14
C ASP A 11 -5.66 9.20 -5.36
N GLN A 12 -5.85 10.28 -6.10
CA GLN A 12 -5.99 11.65 -5.60
C GLN A 12 -7.24 11.92 -4.73
N TYR A 13 -8.19 10.99 -4.70
CA TYR A 13 -9.40 11.04 -3.89
C TYR A 13 -9.37 10.03 -2.74
N ASN A 14 -8.18 9.48 -2.45
CA ASN A 14 -7.95 8.47 -1.42
C ASN A 14 -8.68 7.14 -1.68
N HIS A 15 -9.07 6.84 -2.92
CA HIS A 15 -9.53 5.50 -3.27
C HIS A 15 -8.34 4.54 -3.36
N VAL A 16 -8.43 3.42 -2.65
CA VAL A 16 -7.35 2.41 -2.58
C VAL A 16 -7.13 1.75 -3.95
N LEU A 17 -5.92 1.92 -4.49
CA LEU A 17 -5.40 1.24 -5.67
C LEU A 17 -4.64 -0.04 -5.27
N PHE A 18 -3.79 0.06 -4.24
CA PHE A 18 -3.05 -1.07 -3.67
C PHE A 18 -3.04 -1.02 -2.13
N PRO A 19 -3.04 -2.17 -1.44
CA PRO A 19 -3.19 -3.51 -2.00
C PRO A 19 -4.60 -3.74 -2.58
N ARG A 20 -4.70 -4.55 -3.64
CA ARG A 20 -6.01 -4.88 -4.22
C ARG A 20 -6.89 -5.64 -3.24
N LYS A 21 -8.22 -5.53 -3.41
CA LYS A 21 -9.23 -6.15 -2.53
C LYS A 21 -8.99 -7.64 -2.25
N ARG A 22 -8.44 -8.41 -3.18
CA ARG A 22 -8.14 -9.84 -2.97
C ARG A 22 -6.99 -10.11 -2.00
N TYR A 23 -6.05 -9.18 -1.89
CA TYR A 23 -4.96 -9.19 -0.91
C TYR A 23 -5.36 -8.51 0.40
N ARG A 24 -6.57 -7.95 0.43
CA ARG A 24 -7.17 -7.20 1.53
C ARG A 24 -7.89 -8.13 2.51
N ARG A 25 -7.25 -9.21 2.94
CA ARG A 25 -7.63 -9.84 4.22
C ARG A 25 -7.02 -8.99 5.35
N MET A 26 -7.51 -7.75 5.45
CA MET A 26 -7.08 -6.82 6.48
C MET A 26 -7.54 -7.36 7.82
N ARG A 27 -6.59 -7.62 8.72
CA ARG A 27 -6.91 -8.19 10.04
C ARG A 27 -7.72 -7.21 10.88
N ASN A 28 -7.46 -5.92 10.71
CA ASN A 28 -8.09 -4.81 11.40
C ASN A 28 -8.60 -3.82 10.34
N GLN A 29 -9.92 -3.64 10.23
CA GLN A 29 -10.51 -2.75 9.22
C GLN A 29 -10.12 -1.29 9.42
N GLY A 30 -9.90 -0.86 10.67
CA GLY A 30 -9.47 0.50 11.00
C GLY A 30 -8.04 0.77 10.57
N GLY A 31 -7.07 0.00 11.08
CA GLY A 31 -5.66 0.27 10.81
C GLY A 31 -5.12 -0.21 9.47
N MET A 32 -5.92 -0.83 8.58
CA MET A 32 -5.50 -1.21 7.22
C MET A 32 -4.32 -2.20 7.10
N TRP A 33 -3.92 -2.89 8.17
CA TRP A 33 -2.80 -3.84 8.20
C TRP A 33 -3.05 -5.11 7.37
N TYR A 34 -2.05 -5.56 6.60
CA TYR A 34 -2.16 -6.73 5.72
C TYR A 34 -0.83 -7.48 5.52
N TRP A 35 -0.92 -8.66 4.90
CA TRP A 35 0.22 -9.50 4.54
C TRP A 35 0.48 -9.48 3.04
N VAL A 36 1.75 -9.32 2.67
CA VAL A 36 2.22 -9.50 1.29
C VAL A 36 3.06 -10.78 1.26
N PRO A 37 2.74 -11.75 0.38
CA PRO A 37 3.57 -12.93 0.22
C PRO A 37 5.02 -12.55 -0.05
N PHE A 38 5.95 -13.22 0.63
CA PHE A 38 7.40 -13.03 0.47
C PHE A 38 7.93 -11.63 0.83
N ALA A 39 7.13 -10.78 1.48
CA ALA A 39 7.59 -9.49 1.99
C ALA A 39 7.36 -9.34 3.51
N SER A 40 8.23 -8.57 4.14
CA SER A 40 8.21 -8.29 5.58
C SER A 40 8.79 -6.90 5.84
N THR A 41 8.20 -6.14 6.77
CA THR A 41 8.73 -4.82 7.14
C THR A 41 10.13 -4.86 7.75
N ALA A 42 10.56 -6.03 8.27
CA ALA A 42 11.86 -6.16 8.95
C ALA A 42 13.05 -6.36 7.99
N SER A 43 12.83 -6.87 6.78
CA SER A 43 13.94 -7.32 5.91
C SER A 43 13.77 -7.00 4.42
N SER A 44 12.56 -6.72 3.96
CA SER A 44 12.33 -6.42 2.55
C SER A 44 12.80 -5.02 2.20
N LYS A 45 13.64 -4.90 1.17
CA LYS A 45 14.09 -3.62 0.62
C LYS A 45 13.09 -3.02 -0.38
N GLU A 46 12.13 -3.82 -0.81
CA GLU A 46 11.08 -3.44 -1.76
C GLU A 46 9.78 -4.17 -1.44
N ILE A 47 8.66 -3.56 -1.82
CA ILE A 47 7.33 -4.15 -1.77
C ILE A 47 6.77 -4.08 -3.17
N ILE A 48 6.48 -5.24 -3.75
CA ILE A 48 6.00 -5.33 -5.12
C ILE A 48 4.52 -5.65 -5.11
N PHE A 49 3.70 -4.74 -5.61
CA PHE A 49 2.29 -5.00 -5.89
C PHE A 49 2.15 -5.60 -7.28
N THR A 50 2.16 -6.94 -7.37
CA THR A 50 2.03 -7.65 -8.64
C THR A 50 0.58 -8.05 -8.93
N GLU A 51 0.08 -7.60 -10.08
CA GLU A 51 -1.19 -8.03 -10.65
C GLU A 51 -1.09 -7.90 -12.18
N PHE A 52 -0.22 -8.71 -12.78
CA PHE A 52 -0.04 -8.70 -14.23
C PHE A 52 -1.26 -9.25 -14.97
N ALA A 53 -2.01 -10.16 -14.33
CA ALA A 53 -3.20 -10.76 -14.92
C ALA A 53 -4.38 -9.78 -15.05
N ASN A 54 -4.44 -8.75 -14.19
CA ASN A 54 -5.50 -7.77 -14.20
C ASN A 54 -4.91 -6.36 -14.01
N PRO A 55 -4.22 -5.79 -15.02
CA PRO A 55 -3.72 -4.42 -14.92
C PRO A 55 -4.87 -3.43 -14.64
N PHE A 56 -4.55 -2.23 -14.16
CA PHE A 56 -5.49 -1.12 -14.13
C PHE A 56 -4.99 0.00 -15.01
N TYR A 57 -5.93 0.75 -15.60
CA TYR A 57 -5.61 1.98 -16.29
C TYR A 57 -5.38 3.10 -15.26
N PHE A 58 -4.24 3.78 -15.35
CA PHE A 58 -3.98 5.00 -14.60
C PHE A 58 -3.92 6.19 -15.57
N PRO A 59 -4.86 7.15 -15.50
CA PRO A 59 -4.93 8.23 -16.49
C PRO A 59 -3.73 9.18 -16.40
N LYS A 60 -3.40 9.80 -17.54
CA LYS A 60 -2.41 10.88 -17.60
C LYS A 60 -2.87 12.05 -16.70
N ASN A 61 -1.92 12.75 -16.09
CA ASN A 61 -2.15 13.91 -15.22
C ASN A 61 -2.99 13.59 -13.97
N LYS A 62 -2.96 12.34 -13.49
CA LYS A 62 -3.54 11.95 -12.20
C LYS A 62 -2.44 11.74 -11.17
N GLN A 63 -2.81 11.94 -9.91
CA GLN A 63 -1.89 11.78 -8.78
C GLN A 63 -2.12 10.45 -8.09
N MET A 64 -1.00 9.78 -7.78
CA MET A 64 -0.95 8.63 -6.89
C MET A 64 -0.36 9.09 -5.55
N ARG A 65 -0.91 8.58 -4.45
CA ARG A 65 -0.42 8.87 -3.09
C ARG A 65 -0.02 7.59 -2.39
N ILE A 66 1.00 7.69 -1.54
CA ILE A 66 1.45 6.61 -0.67
C ILE A 66 1.15 7.05 0.75
N TRP A 67 0.39 6.23 1.45
CA TRP A 67 -0.09 6.49 2.80
C TRP A 67 0.43 5.44 3.77
N TYR A 68 0.62 5.86 5.02
CA TYR A 68 0.54 4.93 6.14
C TYR A 68 -0.94 4.61 6.37
N GLY A 69 -1.28 3.33 6.56
CA GLY A 69 -2.66 2.86 6.57
C GLY A 69 -3.52 3.47 7.68
N GLU A 70 -2.92 3.66 8.86
CA GLU A 70 -3.56 4.29 10.01
C GLU A 70 -3.79 5.80 9.82
N ASP A 71 -2.88 6.49 9.12
CA ASP A 71 -3.04 7.90 8.75
C ASP A 71 -4.18 8.07 7.73
N LEU A 72 -4.27 7.18 6.74
CA LEU A 72 -5.34 7.21 5.74
C LEU A 72 -6.75 7.07 6.36
N THR A 73 -6.88 6.37 7.49
CA THR A 73 -8.16 6.08 8.15
C THR A 73 -8.37 6.85 9.45
N ASN A 74 -7.41 7.70 9.85
CA ASN A 74 -7.35 8.38 11.14
C ASN A 74 -7.51 7.40 12.32
N TRP A 75 -6.83 6.25 12.27
CA TRP A 75 -6.96 5.17 13.23
C TRP A 75 -5.69 5.02 14.08
N GLY A 76 -5.74 5.36 15.36
CA GLY A 76 -4.59 5.14 16.27
C GLY A 76 -3.34 5.92 15.83
N GLU A 77 -3.50 7.12 15.27
CA GLU A 77 -2.38 7.91 14.76
C GLU A 77 -1.50 8.54 15.84
N SER A 78 -2.03 8.68 17.07
CA SER A 78 -1.40 9.46 18.14
C SER A 78 -0.10 8.88 18.69
N ASP A 79 0.10 7.57 18.56
CA ASP A 79 1.31 6.86 18.96
C ASP A 79 2.22 6.48 17.78
N ASN A 80 1.87 6.92 16.57
CA ASN A 80 2.69 6.73 15.38
C ASN A 80 3.81 7.78 15.29
N TYR A 81 4.98 7.34 14.83
CA TYR A 81 6.14 8.20 14.66
C TYR A 81 7.04 7.73 13.51
N GLY A 82 7.89 8.64 13.03
CA GLY A 82 8.86 8.38 11.99
C GLY A 82 8.40 8.82 10.59
N ARG A 83 9.32 8.75 9.63
CA ARG A 83 9.10 9.11 8.24
C ARG A 83 9.92 8.20 7.35
N VAL A 84 9.32 7.74 6.26
CA VAL A 84 10.01 6.93 5.25
C VAL A 84 9.96 7.66 3.91
N CYS A 85 11.09 7.65 3.20
CA CYS A 85 11.18 8.09 1.81
C CYS A 85 11.41 6.85 0.94
N VAL A 86 10.67 6.76 -0.16
CA VAL A 86 10.71 5.60 -1.07
C VAL A 86 10.88 6.05 -2.50
N ASN A 87 11.56 5.22 -3.30
CA ASN A 87 11.53 5.32 -4.74
C ASN A 87 10.34 4.50 -5.26
N VAL A 88 9.62 5.04 -6.24
CA VAL A 88 8.45 4.39 -6.84
C VAL A 88 8.76 3.99 -8.27
N TYR A 89 8.62 2.70 -8.56
CA TYR A 89 8.81 2.14 -9.89
C TYR A 89 7.49 1.58 -10.42
N ALA A 90 7.23 1.75 -11.71
CA ALA A 90 6.03 1.25 -12.37
C ALA A 90 6.41 0.49 -13.66
N LYS A 91 5.79 -0.66 -13.86
CA LYS A 91 5.88 -1.43 -15.12
C LYS A 91 4.56 -1.27 -15.88
N PHE A 92 4.63 -0.61 -17.03
CA PHE A 92 3.50 -0.48 -17.94
C PHE A 92 3.44 -1.68 -18.89
N LEU A 93 2.24 -2.21 -19.11
CA LEU A 93 2.00 -3.19 -20.16
C LEU A 93 1.84 -2.44 -21.49
N LYS A 94 2.39 -3.02 -22.55
CA LYS A 94 2.23 -2.53 -23.92
C LYS A 94 0.92 -3.04 -24.50
#